data_AF-A0A9X2NWM0-F1
#
_entry.id   AF-A0A9X2NWM0-F1
#
_cell.length_a   1.000
_cell.length_b   1.000
_cell.length_c   1.000
_cell.angle_alpha   90.00
_cell.angle_beta   90.00
_cell.angle_gamma   90.00
#
_symmetry.space_group_name_H-M   'P 1'
#
loop_
_entity.id
_entity.type
_entity.pdbx_description
1 polymer ?
#
loop_
_entity_poly.entity_id
_entity_poly.type
_entity_poly.pdbx_seq_one_letter_code
_entity_poly.pdbx_strand_id
1 'polypeptide(L)'
;IISHCLIAKANIVEIRDDKLIKDDSNSVQDTFLKVLFAQREREDISRRTKAGLARRVAMGMKLGRKPGVQNSHYKLTGKERLIKKMFEYGYSKAAICRRLQCNPVTLDRHLIRMCYFLPCR
;
A
#
# COMPACT_ATOMS: atom_id res chain seq x y z
N ILE A 1 -8.24 -7.66 16.46
CA ILE A 1 -7.64 -7.72 17.82
C ILE A 1 -8.53 -8.58 18.73
N ILE A 2 -9.77 -8.16 19.06
CA ILE A 2 -10.69 -8.96 19.90
C ILE A 2 -10.81 -10.43 19.42
N SER A 3 -11.17 -10.64 18.15
CA SER A 3 -11.27 -12.00 17.57
C SER A 3 -9.97 -12.80 17.66
N HIS A 4 -8.81 -12.17 17.48
CA HIS A 4 -7.51 -12.84 17.58
C HIS A 4 -7.19 -13.23 19.03
N CYS A 5 -7.49 -12.35 19.99
CA CYS A 5 -7.29 -12.59 21.41
C CYS A 5 -8.21 -13.73 21.93
N LEU A 6 -9.45 -13.82 21.45
CA LEU A 6 -10.35 -14.94 21.76
C LEU A 6 -9.80 -16.27 21.24
N ILE A 7 -9.32 -16.32 19.99
CA ILE A 7 -8.69 -17.52 19.40
C ILE A 7 -7.44 -17.93 20.20
N ALA A 8 -6.64 -16.96 20.63
CA ALA A 8 -5.43 -17.18 21.42
C ALA A 8 -5.71 -17.47 22.91
N LYS A 9 -6.98 -17.55 23.34
CA LYS A 9 -7.40 -17.73 24.75
C LYS A 9 -6.82 -16.67 25.70
N ALA A 10 -6.62 -15.45 25.21
CA ALA A 10 -6.16 -14.32 26.00
C ALA A 10 -7.32 -13.65 26.73
N ASN A 11 -7.11 -13.27 27.99
CA ASN A 11 -8.09 -12.55 28.79
C ASN A 11 -8.18 -11.08 28.34
N ILE A 12 -9.38 -10.62 28.00
CA ILE A 12 -9.64 -9.22 27.63
C ILE A 12 -10.53 -8.60 28.70
N VAL A 13 -10.02 -7.57 29.38
CA VAL A 13 -10.77 -6.84 30.42
C VAL A 13 -11.12 -5.45 29.90
N GLU A 14 -12.39 -5.07 29.98
CA GLU A 14 -12.85 -3.73 29.70
C GLU A 14 -12.78 -2.88 30.98
N ILE A 15 -11.84 -1.92 31.02
CA ILE A 15 -11.54 -1.10 32.23
C ILE A 15 -12.74 -0.26 32.70
N ARG A 16 -13.64 0.13 31.77
CA ARG A 16 -14.77 0.99 32.11
C ARG A 16 -15.87 0.26 32.88
N ASP A 17 -16.12 -0.98 32.47
CA ASP A 17 -17.21 -1.80 32.98
C ASP A 17 -16.72 -2.86 33.98
N ASP A 18 -15.40 -2.96 34.19
CA ASP A 18 -14.71 -4.03 34.92
C ASP A 18 -15.19 -5.44 34.52
N LYS A 19 -15.55 -5.60 33.25
CA LYS A 19 -16.05 -6.86 32.68
C LYS A 19 -14.95 -7.61 31.96
N LEU A 20 -14.82 -8.89 32.28
CA LEU A 20 -14.01 -9.82 31.50
C LEU A 20 -14.84 -10.31 30.30
N ILE A 21 -14.31 -10.14 29.09
CA ILE A 21 -14.90 -10.71 27.89
C ILE A 21 -14.56 -12.20 27.87
N LYS A 22 -15.57 -13.03 28.16
CA LYS A 22 -15.51 -14.49 28.15
C LYS A 22 -16.41 -15.07 27.06
N ASP A 23 -16.41 -16.38 26.89
CA ASP A 23 -17.36 -17.13 26.05
C ASP A 23 -18.72 -17.35 26.75
N ASP A 24 -19.17 -16.42 27.59
CA ASP A 24 -20.48 -16.44 28.21
C ASP A 24 -21.54 -15.82 27.28
N SER A 25 -22.78 -16.29 27.32
CA SER A 25 -23.85 -15.82 26.41
C SER A 25 -24.01 -14.29 26.38
N ASN A 26 -23.87 -13.64 27.54
CA ASN A 26 -24.01 -12.18 27.66
C ASN A 26 -22.83 -11.41 27.04
N SER A 27 -21.59 -11.87 27.27
CA SER A 27 -20.39 -11.22 26.71
C SER A 27 -20.28 -11.44 25.20
N VAL A 28 -20.75 -12.58 24.68
CA VAL A 28 -20.82 -12.82 23.23
C VAL A 28 -21.82 -11.90 22.55
N GLN A 29 -23.02 -11.73 23.12
CA GLN A 29 -24.04 -10.82 22.57
C GLN A 29 -23.57 -9.36 22.56
N ASP A 30 -22.99 -8.89 23.67
CA ASP A 30 -22.46 -7.53 23.78
C ASP A 30 -21.29 -7.29 22.80
N THR A 31 -20.36 -8.24 22.73
CA THR A 31 -19.24 -8.17 21.77
C THR A 31 -19.74 -8.14 20.33
N PHE A 32 -20.76 -8.94 19.99
CA PHE A 32 -21.37 -8.95 18.67
C PHE A 32 -22.01 -7.60 18.34
N LEU A 33 -22.77 -7.02 19.26
CA LEU A 33 -23.40 -5.72 19.09
C LEU A 33 -22.36 -4.61 18.88
N LYS A 34 -21.29 -4.60 19.68
CA LYS A 34 -20.15 -3.69 19.54
C LYS A 34 -19.47 -3.82 18.17
N VAL A 35 -19.28 -5.05 17.67
CA VAL A 35 -18.73 -5.29 16.33
C VAL A 35 -19.66 -4.76 15.24
N LEU A 36 -20.97 -4.99 15.34
CA LEU A 36 -21.94 -4.49 14.37
C LEU A 36 -21.99 -2.95 14.35
N PHE A 37 -21.98 -2.31 15.51
CA PHE A 37 -21.91 -0.85 15.59
C PHE A 37 -20.66 -0.30 14.92
N ALA A 38 -19.50 -0.89 15.21
CA ALA A 38 -18.24 -0.50 14.57
C ALA A 38 -18.27 -0.69 13.04
N GLN A 39 -18.97 -1.70 12.52
CA GLN A 39 -19.16 -1.88 11.08
C GLN A 39 -20.03 -0.78 10.48
N ARG A 40 -21.17 -0.47 11.10
CA ARG A 40 -22.08 0.59 10.65
C ARG A 40 -21.41 1.96 10.66
N GLU A 41 -20.61 2.25 11.68
CA GLU A 41 -19.85 3.52 11.74
C GLU A 41 -18.88 3.66 10.57
N ARG A 42 -18.16 2.57 10.21
CA ARG A 42 -17.29 2.57 9.02
C ARG A 42 -18.07 2.81 7.73
N GLU A 43 -19.25 2.21 7.60
CA GLU A 43 -20.14 2.42 6.44
C GLU A 43 -20.62 3.87 6.36
N ASP A 44 -20.97 4.48 7.48
CA ASP A 44 -21.41 5.87 7.56
C ASP A 44 -20.27 6.84 7.19
N ILE A 45 -19.05 6.59 7.67
CA ILE A 45 -17.86 7.35 7.27
C ILE A 45 -17.60 7.17 5.76
N SER A 46 -17.69 5.95 5.25
CA SER A 46 -17.53 5.66 3.81
C SER A 46 -18.58 6.37 2.96
N ARG A 47 -19.85 6.37 3.40
CA ARG A 47 -20.95 7.05 2.72
C ARG A 47 -20.72 8.56 2.66
N ARG A 48 -20.34 9.17 3.78
CA ARG A 48 -20.07 10.62 3.87
C ARG A 48 -18.86 11.04 3.03
N THR A 49 -17.77 10.28 3.08
CA THR A 49 -16.55 10.57 2.30
C THR A 49 -16.81 10.47 0.80
N LYS A 50 -17.53 9.43 0.34
CA LYS A 50 -17.95 9.28 -1.06
C LYS A 50 -18.83 10.44 -1.52
N ALA A 51 -19.81 10.84 -0.70
CA ALA A 51 -20.67 11.99 -1.02
C ALA A 51 -19.86 13.29 -1.14
N GLY A 52 -18.89 13.52 -0.24
CA GLY A 52 -17.99 14.67 -0.31
C GLY A 52 -17.12 14.67 -1.57
N LEU A 53 -16.54 13.52 -1.93
CA LEU A 53 -15.74 13.37 -3.15
C LEU A 53 -16.57 13.61 -4.41
N ALA A 54 -17.79 13.06 -4.48
CA ALA A 54 -18.71 13.28 -5.60
C ALA A 54 -19.04 14.78 -5.77
N ARG A 55 -19.28 15.52 -4.67
CA ARG A 55 -19.46 16.98 -4.72
C ARG A 55 -18.23 17.71 -5.25
N ARG A 56 -17.02 17.34 -4.82
CA ARG A 56 -15.78 17.95 -5.32
C ARG A 56 -15.58 17.71 -6.82
N VAL A 57 -15.90 16.50 -7.30
CA VAL A 57 -15.87 16.18 -8.73
C VAL A 57 -16.90 17.02 -9.50
N ALA A 58 -18.13 17.15 -8.99
CA ALA A 58 -19.16 17.99 -9.60
C ALA A 58 -18.79 19.47 -9.65
N MET A 59 -18.02 19.97 -8.67
CA MET A 59 -17.42 21.32 -8.67
C MET A 59 -16.23 21.46 -9.65
N GLY A 60 -15.91 20.43 -10.44
CA GLY A 60 -14.81 20.44 -11.40
C GLY A 60 -13.43 20.16 -10.80
N MET A 61 -13.32 19.79 -9.52
CA MET A 61 -12.04 19.40 -8.94
C MET A 61 -11.66 17.99 -9.37
N LYS A 62 -10.48 17.86 -9.99
CA LYS A 62 -9.90 16.57 -10.36
C LYS A 62 -9.42 15.81 -9.12
N LEU A 63 -9.90 14.59 -8.94
CA LEU A 63 -9.41 13.66 -7.92
C LEU A 63 -8.22 12.83 -8.42
N GLY A 64 -7.40 12.33 -7.48
CA GLY A 64 -6.26 11.47 -7.77
C GLY A 64 -4.99 12.24 -8.15
N ARG A 65 -4.02 11.52 -8.72
CA ARG A 65 -2.71 12.06 -9.10
C ARG A 65 -2.85 13.05 -10.27
N LYS A 66 -2.18 14.21 -10.18
CA LYS A 66 -2.15 15.19 -11.27
C LYS A 66 -1.52 14.59 -12.54
N PRO A 67 -2.08 14.85 -13.74
CA PRO A 67 -1.50 14.41 -15.00
C PRO A 67 -0.18 15.14 -15.27
N GLY A 68 0.77 14.47 -15.92
CA GLY A 68 2.00 15.10 -16.41
C GLY A 68 3.15 15.23 -15.40
N VAL A 69 2.93 15.08 -14.09
CA VAL A 69 4.02 15.11 -13.10
C VAL A 69 4.75 13.77 -13.09
N GLN A 70 5.82 13.68 -13.87
CA GLN A 70 6.79 12.59 -13.78
C GLN A 70 7.46 12.62 -12.39
N ASN A 71 7.87 11.47 -11.86
CA ASN A 71 8.62 11.48 -10.61
C ASN A 71 9.95 12.20 -10.84
N SER A 72 10.31 13.14 -9.96
CA SER A 72 11.62 13.81 -10.00
C SER A 72 12.77 12.84 -9.76
N HIS A 73 12.54 11.81 -8.93
CA HIS A 73 13.51 10.75 -8.65
C HIS A 73 12.87 9.36 -8.83
N TYR A 74 13.63 8.47 -9.46
CA TYR A 74 13.33 7.05 -9.60
C TYR A 74 14.37 6.22 -8.84
N LYS A 75 14.08 4.93 -8.61
CA LYS A 75 14.97 4.01 -7.88
C LYS A 75 16.41 3.92 -8.42
N LEU A 76 16.57 4.12 -9.73
CA LEU A 76 17.86 4.03 -10.43
C LEU A 76 18.50 5.40 -10.73
N THR A 77 17.84 6.50 -10.36
CA THR A 77 18.40 7.85 -10.50
C THR A 77 19.69 7.97 -9.67
N GLY A 78 20.78 8.43 -10.29
CA GLY A 78 22.11 8.53 -9.68
C GLY A 78 22.98 7.27 -9.83
N LYS A 79 22.44 6.18 -10.39
CA LYS A 79 23.19 4.92 -10.63
C LYS A 79 23.57 4.74 -12.10
N GLU A 80 23.42 5.78 -12.92
CA GLU A 80 23.64 5.75 -14.36
C GLU A 80 25.07 5.32 -14.71
N ARG A 81 26.07 5.90 -14.02
CA ARG A 81 27.49 5.56 -14.21
C ARG A 81 27.80 4.11 -13.87
N LEU A 82 27.17 3.59 -12.82
CA LEU A 82 27.36 2.21 -12.38
C LEU A 82 26.76 1.24 -13.42
N ILE A 83 25.57 1.55 -13.93
CA ILE A 83 24.91 0.75 -14.97
C ILE A 83 25.74 0.72 -16.24
N LYS A 84 26.29 1.87 -16.69
CA LYS A 84 27.18 1.94 -17.86
C LYS A 84 28.40 1.05 -17.70
N LYS A 85 29.12 1.15 -16.58
CA LYS A 85 30.28 0.29 -16.29
C LYS A 85 29.91 -1.19 -16.31
N MET A 86 28.77 -1.58 -15.76
CA MET A 86 28.32 -2.98 -15.79
C MET A 86 28.06 -3.47 -17.22
N PHE A 87 27.53 -2.62 -18.10
CA PHE A 87 27.40 -2.98 -19.51
C PHE A 87 28.74 -3.05 -20.24
N GLU A 88 29.69 -2.15 -19.95
CA GLU A 88 31.06 -2.19 -20.49
C GLU A 88 31.79 -3.48 -20.11
N TYR A 89 31.59 -3.97 -18.88
CA TYR A 89 32.12 -5.26 -18.42
C TYR A 89 31.35 -6.48 -18.96
N GLY A 90 30.33 -6.29 -19.80
CA GLY A 90 29.58 -7.40 -20.43
C GLY A 90 28.54 -8.09 -19.54
N TYR A 91 28.09 -7.46 -18.45
CA TYR A 91 27.04 -8.05 -17.61
C TYR A 91 25.69 -8.06 -18.34
N SER A 92 24.95 -9.17 -18.21
CA SER A 92 23.58 -9.26 -18.73
C SER A 92 22.61 -8.37 -17.95
N LYS A 93 21.52 -7.94 -18.59
CA LYS A 93 20.44 -7.18 -17.95
C LYS A 93 19.92 -7.86 -16.68
N ALA A 94 19.82 -9.19 -16.70
CA ALA A 94 19.38 -9.98 -15.54
C ALA A 94 20.37 -9.90 -14.36
N ALA A 95 21.69 -9.95 -14.62
CA ALA A 95 22.70 -9.81 -13.59
C ALA A 95 22.69 -8.40 -12.97
N ILE A 96 22.51 -7.37 -13.80
CA ILE A 96 22.37 -5.98 -13.35
C ILE A 96 21.13 -5.81 -12.47
N CYS A 97 19.99 -6.40 -12.86
CA CYS A 97 18.76 -6.36 -12.07
C CYS A 97 18.90 -7.01 -10.69
N ARG A 98 19.57 -8.17 -10.62
CA ARG A 98 19.85 -8.85 -9.34
C ARG A 98 20.74 -7.99 -8.45
N ARG A 99 21.78 -7.38 -9.01
CA ARG A 99 22.73 -6.54 -8.27
C ARG A 99 22.13 -5.21 -7.79
N LEU A 100 21.25 -4.60 -8.58
CA LEU A 100 20.56 -3.35 -8.23
C LEU A 100 19.22 -3.57 -7.52
N GLN A 101 18.85 -4.83 -7.29
CA GLN A 101 17.59 -5.25 -6.69
C GLN A 101 16.37 -4.57 -7.36
N CYS A 102 16.37 -4.53 -8.68
CA CYS A 102 15.29 -3.92 -9.46
C CYS A 102 14.62 -4.94 -10.37
N ASN A 103 13.36 -4.65 -10.72
CA ASN A 103 12.63 -5.43 -11.71
C ASN A 103 13.20 -5.07 -13.12
N PRO A 104 13.36 -6.05 -14.03
CA PRO A 104 13.76 -5.82 -15.43
C PRO A 104 13.03 -4.65 -16.11
N VAL A 105 11.72 -4.51 -15.91
CA VAL A 105 10.92 -3.41 -16.47
C VAL A 105 11.37 -2.05 -15.95
N THR A 106 11.83 -1.98 -14.71
CA THR A 106 12.37 -0.74 -14.12
C THR A 106 13.72 -0.38 -14.75
N LEU A 107 14.56 -1.38 -15.02
CA LEU A 107 15.84 -1.17 -15.69
C LEU A 107 15.62 -0.74 -17.15
N ASP A 108 14.78 -1.44 -17.92
CA ASP A 108 14.50 -1.10 -19.31
C ASP A 108 13.90 0.31 -19.44
N ARG A 109 12.93 0.67 -18.58
CA ARG A 109 12.35 2.02 -18.57
C ARG A 109 13.39 3.09 -18.22
N HIS A 110 14.37 2.77 -17.36
CA HIS A 110 15.45 3.68 -17.03
C HIS A 110 16.44 3.83 -18.19
N LEU A 111 16.75 2.75 -18.90
CA LEU A 111 17.60 2.78 -20.09
C LEU A 111 16.99 3.59 -21.24
N ILE A 112 15.67 3.44 -21.48
CA ILE A 112 14.92 4.25 -22.44
C ILE A 112 15.03 5.75 -22.09
N ARG A 113 14.91 6.10 -20.81
CA ARG A 113 15.06 7.50 -20.34
C ARG A 113 16.49 8.02 -20.46
N MET A 114 17.48 7.15 -20.36
CA MET A 114 18.89 7.49 -20.57
C MET A 114 19.27 7.55 -22.06
N CYS A 115 18.33 7.32 -22.98
CA CYS A 115 18.57 7.15 -24.42
C CYS A 115 19.64 6.09 -24.74
N TYR A 116 19.78 5.07 -23.89
CA TYR A 116 20.66 3.94 -24.15
C TYR A 116 19.93 2.94 -25.06
N PHE A 117 20.26 2.97 -26.35
CA PHE A 117 19.85 1.92 -27.28
C PHE A 117 20.80 0.73 -27.10
N LEU A 118 20.35 -0.30 -26.40
CA LEU A 118 21.05 -1.58 -26.40
C LEU A 118 20.48 -2.41 -27.55
N PRO A 119 21.29 -2.79 -28.55
CA PRO A 119 20.87 -3.81 -29.50
C PRO A 119 20.64 -5.11 -28.71
N CYS A 120 19.39 -5.57 -28.65
CA CYS A 120 19.10 -6.91 -28.19
C CYS A 120 19.81 -7.91 -29.14
N ARG A 121 20.65 -8.78 -28.59
CA ARG A 121 20.89 -10.11 -29.16
C ARG A 121 19.91 -11.08 -28.54
#